data_AF-A0A534L3S0-F1
#
_entry.id   AF-A0A534L3S0-F1
#
_cell.length_a   1.000
_cell.length_b   1.000
_cell.length_c   1.000
_cell.angle_alpha   90.00
_cell.angle_beta   90.00
_cell.angle_gamma   90.00
#
_symmetry.space_group_name_H-M   'P 1'
#
loop_
_entity.id
_entity.type
_entity.pdbx_description
1 polymer ?
#
loop_
_entity_poly.entity_id
_entity_poly.type
_entity_poly.pdbx_seq_one_letter_code
_entity_poly.pdbx_strand_id
1 'polypeptide(L)' 'MRAVLKKIDDRGRIVIPAEWRKKWKRATKVILRIRGDFLEILPQEKVNLTAFFDRAEVNAEADLLNWHAVRRDLRKK' A
#
# COMPACT_ATOMS: atom_id res chain seq x y z
N MET A 1 4.49 4.52 26.72
CA MET A 1 5.11 3.57 25.77
C MET A 1 5.07 2.18 26.42
N ARG A 2 4.52 1.15 25.77
CA ARG A 2 4.45 -0.21 26.34
C ARG A 2 5.37 -1.13 25.55
N ALA A 3 6.43 -1.62 26.19
CA ALA A 3 7.33 -2.61 25.62
C ALA A 3 6.85 -4.02 25.99
N VAL A 4 6.92 -4.95 25.04
CA VAL A 4 6.59 -6.36 25.26
C VAL A 4 7.76 -7.21 24.77
N LEU A 5 8.36 -7.98 25.66
CA LEU A 5 9.41 -8.91 25.28
C LEU A 5 8.79 -10.15 24.62
N LYS A 6 9.29 -10.52 23.44
CA LYS A 6 8.91 -11.74 22.74
C LYS A 6 10.16 -12.45 22.23
N LYS A 7 10.17 -13.77 22.36
CA LYS A 7 11.19 -14.62 21.76
C LYS A 7 11.00 -14.65 20.24
N ILE A 8 12.11 -14.57 19.51
CA ILE A 8 12.17 -14.88 18.09
C ILE A 8 12.35 -16.40 17.98
N ASP A 9 11.51 -17.06 17.18
CA ASP A 9 11.69 -18.49 16.96
C ASP A 9 12.86 -18.79 16.03
N ASP A 10 13.23 -20.06 15.89
CA ASP A 10 14.40 -20.49 15.12
C ASP A 10 14.33 -20.15 13.63
N ARG A 11 13.15 -19.72 13.13
CA ARG A 11 12.94 -19.29 11.74
C ARG A 11 12.85 -17.77 11.61
N GLY A 12 13.16 -17.02 12.67
CA GLY A 12 13.12 -15.56 12.68
C GLY A 12 11.72 -14.95 12.84
N ARG A 13 10.70 -15.73 13.24
CA ARG A 13 9.33 -15.22 13.36
C ARG A 13 9.08 -14.67 14.76
N ILE A 14 8.26 -13.63 14.85
CA ILE A 14 7.77 -13.07 16.10
C ILE A 14 6.25 -13.09 16.18
N VAL A 15 5.73 -13.32 17.38
CA VAL A 15 4.29 -13.28 17.62
C VAL A 15 3.85 -11.85 17.92
N ILE A 16 3.09 -11.24 17.00
CA ILE A 16 2.55 -9.89 17.18
C ILE A 16 1.48 -9.89 18.30
N PRO A 17 1.57 -8.96 19.28
CA PRO A 17 0.62 -8.87 20.40
C PRO A 17 -0.84 -8.77 19.94
N ALA A 18 -1.74 -9.42 20.68
CA ALA A 18 -3.16 -9.51 20.33
C ALA A 18 -3.84 -8.13 20.27
N GLU A 19 -3.49 -7.21 21.16
CA GLU A 19 -4.00 -5.83 21.17
C GLU A 19 -3.72 -5.12 19.85
N TRP A 20 -2.49 -5.25 19.34
CA TRP A 20 -2.09 -4.65 18.07
C TRP A 20 -2.82 -5.29 16.89
N ARG A 21 -2.91 -6.63 16.85
CA ARG A 21 -3.67 -7.36 15.82
C ARG A 21 -5.15 -6.98 15.80
N LYS A 22 -5.75 -6.73 16.97
CA LYS A 22 -7.16 -6.28 17.10
C LYS A 22 -7.38 -4.85 16.62
N LYS A 23 -6.37 -3.98 16.73
CA LYS A 23 -6.43 -2.61 16.20
C LYS A 23 -6.36 -2.61 14.68
N TRP A 24 -5.47 -3.41 14.09
CA TRP A 24 -5.22 -3.47 12.65
C TRP A 24 -5.86 -4.69 11.99
N LYS A 25 -7.07 -5.05 12.43
CA LYS A 25 -7.84 -6.21 11.94
C LYS A 25 -7.79 -6.26 10.41
N ARG A 26 -7.07 -7.23 9.85
CA ARG A 26 -6.87 -7.52 8.40
C ARG A 26 -5.64 -6.91 7.72
N ALA A 27 -4.65 -6.39 8.44
CA ALA A 27 -3.32 -6.19 7.86
C ALA A 27 -2.68 -7.57 7.58
N THR A 28 -2.96 -8.16 6.41
CA THR A 28 -2.29 -9.39 5.92
C THR A 28 -0.82 -9.14 5.58
N LYS A 29 -0.44 -7.87 5.49
CA LYS A 29 0.90 -7.41 5.15
C LYS A 29 1.32 -6.31 6.12
N VAL A 30 2.60 -6.27 6.42
CA VAL A 30 3.25 -5.24 7.23
C VAL A 30 4.44 -4.72 6.48
N ILE A 31 4.81 -3.48 6.74
CA ILE A 31 6.06 -2.90 6.25
C ILE A 31 7.10 -3.13 7.34
N LEU A 32 8.20 -3.77 6.96
CA LEU A 32 9.40 -3.89 7.78
C LEU A 32 10.36 -2.79 7.37
N ARG A 33 10.70 -1.90 8.31
CA ARG A 33 11.66 -0.82 8.07
C ARG A 33 12.86 -1.00 8.99
N ILE A 34 14.03 -1.15 8.38
CA ILE A 34 15.30 -1.28 9.08
C ILE A 34 15.86 0.12 9.31
N ARG A 35 16.21 0.44 10.56
CA ARG A 35 16.83 1.70 10.99
C ARG A 35 18.01 1.39 11.89
N GLY A 36 19.18 1.17 11.30
CA GLY A 36 20.37 0.71 12.04
C GLY A 36 20.04 -0.58 12.79
N ASP A 37 20.09 -0.52 14.12
CA ASP A 37 19.82 -1.65 15.01
C ASP A 37 18.34 -1.90 15.29
N PHE A 38 17.44 -1.05 14.76
CA PHE A 38 16.00 -1.14 14.99
C PHE A 38 15.26 -1.72 13.78
N LEU A 39 14.35 -2.65 14.05
CA LEU A 39 13.36 -3.12 13.09
C LEU A 39 11.98 -2.56 13.47
N GLU A 40 11.49 -1.61 12.68
CA GLU A 40 10.14 -1.08 12.83
C GLU A 40 9.14 -1.93 12.03
N ILE A 41 8.04 -2.31 12.68
CA ILE A 41 6.93 -3.03 12.05
C ILE A 41 5.73 -2.10 11.96
N LEU A 42 5.39 -1.72 10.73
CA LEU A 42 4.30 -0.80 10.46
C LEU A 42 3.13 -1.56 9.81
N PRO A 43 1.88 -1.27 10.19
CA PRO A 43 0.73 -1.87 9.53
C PRO A 43 0.66 -1.35 8.10
N GLN A 44 0.37 -2.24 7.14
CA GLN A 44 -0.04 -1.79 5.81
C GLN A 44 -1.55 -1.57 5.83
N GLU A 45 -1.97 -0.32 5.81
CA GLU A 45 -3.37 0.02 5.60
C GLU A 45 -3.81 -0.42 4.19
N LYS A 46 -5.09 -0.75 4.03
CA LYS A 46 -5.63 -0.96 2.69
C LYS A 46 -5.51 0.35 1.92
N VAL A 47 -4.60 0.38 0.96
CA VAL A 47 -4.51 1.49 0.01
C VAL A 47 -5.79 1.49 -0.81
N ASN A 48 -6.56 2.58 -0.72
CA ASN A 48 -7.70 2.78 -1.60
C ASN A 48 -7.19 3.24 -2.98
N LEU A 49 -7.00 2.30 -3.90
CA LEU A 49 -6.55 2.62 -5.26
C LEU A 49 -7.57 3.46 -6.03
N THR A 50 -8.86 3.37 -5.69
CA THR A 50 -9.92 4.20 -6.28
C THR A 50 -9.68 5.69 -6.05
N ALA A 51 -8.98 6.08 -4.98
CA ALA A 51 -8.61 7.47 -4.72
C ALA A 51 -7.69 8.08 -5.80
N PHE A 52 -7.12 7.26 -6.70
CA PHE A 52 -6.25 7.72 -7.79
C PHE A 52 -6.92 7.67 -9.17
N PHE A 53 -8.14 7.13 -9.29
CA PHE A 53 -8.78 6.94 -10.60
C PHE A 53 -9.02 8.27 -11.30
N ASP A 54 -9.49 9.28 -10.57
CA ASP A 54 -9.80 10.61 -11.12
C ASP A 54 -8.58 11.55 -11.14
N ARG A 55 -7.39 11.06 -10.74
CA ARG A 55 -6.19 11.91 -10.73
C ARG A 55 -5.63 12.14 -12.14
N ALA A 56 -5.94 11.25 -13.08
CA ALA A 56 -5.53 11.36 -14.47
C ALA A 56 -6.69 11.89 -15.33
N GLU A 57 -7.03 13.16 -15.17
CA GLU A 57 -7.96 13.84 -16.08
C GLU A 57 -7.24 14.16 -17.39
N VAL A 58 -7.77 13.64 -18.49
CA VAL A 58 -7.27 13.92 -19.84
C VAL A 58 -8.43 14.40 -20.68
N ASN A 59 -8.34 15.63 -21.18
CA ASN A 59 -9.30 16.14 -22.15
C ASN A 59 -9.00 15.47 -23.50
N ALA A 60 -9.80 14.46 -23.83
CA ALA A 60 -9.82 13.85 -25.15
C ALA A 60 -11.13 14.25 -25.84
N GLU A 61 -11.01 14.84 -27.02
CA GLU A 61 -12.18 15.19 -27.86
C GLU A 61 -12.61 14.01 -28.74
N ALA A 62 -11.74 13.00 -28.87
CA ALA A 62 -11.99 11.80 -29.63
C ALA A 62 -12.96 10.83 -28.92
N ASP A 63 -13.75 10.11 -29.70
CA ASP A 63 -14.56 8.98 -29.23
C ASP A 63 -13.70 7.94 -28.49
N LEU A 64 -14.00 7.74 -27.21
CA LEU A 64 -13.27 6.83 -26.32
C LEU A 64 -13.34 5.36 -26.76
N LEU A 65 -14.33 4.98 -27.57
CA LEU A 65 -14.42 3.63 -28.13
C LEU A 65 -13.41 3.40 -29.26
N ASN A 66 -12.82 4.46 -29.82
CA ASN A 66 -11.80 4.36 -30.86
C ASN A 66 -10.40 4.70 -30.33
N TRP A 67 -9.71 3.66 -29.86
CA TRP A 67 -8.34 3.78 -29.32
C TRP A 67 -7.35 4.49 -30.25
N HIS A 68 -7.45 4.29 -31.57
CA HIS A 68 -6.54 4.93 -32.53
C HIS A 68 -6.78 6.44 -32.63
N ALA A 69 -8.04 6.88 -32.56
CA ALA A 69 -8.40 8.29 -32.55
C ALA A 69 -7.95 8.96 -31.24
N VAL A 70 -8.25 8.34 -30.09
CA VAL A 70 -7.81 8.81 -28.77
C VAL A 70 -6.29 8.95 -28.70
N ARG A 71 -5.55 7.92 -29.12
CA ARG A 71 -4.08 7.95 -29.11
C ARG A 71 -3.51 9.05 -30.00
N ARG A 72 -4.14 9.34 -31.14
CA ARG A 72 -3.73 10.45 -32.01
C ARG A 72 -4.01 11.79 -31.35
N ASP A 73 -5.17 11.96 -30.74
CA ASP A 73 -5.60 13.18 -30.07
C ASP A 73 -4.67 13.53 -28.88
N LEU A 74 -4.41 12.55 -28.01
CA LEU A 74 -3.52 12.69 -26.86
C LEU A 74 -2.05 13.00 -27.23
N ARG A 75 -1.65 12.77 -28.48
CA ARG A 75 -0.29 13.04 -29.00
C ARG A 75 -0.16 14.37 -29.74
N LYS A 76 -1.26 15.12 -29.93
CA LYS A 76 -1.24 16.42 -30.61
C LYS A 76 -0.82 17.58 -29.71
N LYS A 77 -0.46 17.30 -28.44
CA LYS A 77 0.12 18.28 -27.51
C LYS A 77 1.64 18.32 -27.62
#